data_AF-A0A928L6X1-F1
#
_entry.id   AF-A0A928L6X1-F1
#
_cell.length_a   1.000
_cell.length_b   1.000
_cell.length_c   1.000
_cell.angle_alpha   90.00
_cell.angle_beta   90.00
_cell.angle_gamma   90.00
#
_symmetry.space_group_name_H-M   'P 1'
#
loop_
_entity.id
_entity.type
_entity.pdbx_description
1 polymer ?
#
loop_
_entity_poly.entity_id
_entity_poly.type
_entity_poly.pdbx_seq_one_letter_code
_entity_poly.pdbx_strand_id
1 'polypeptide(L)'
;MGLFECRRSRTCPTSHHKEKNKMKHAFRAVAALILCWVTVFCLPQQVYAADVTQTAEEILLARVQADNGDSVQQWIEETLCAAAGSGSADWYIMALSHSTEAYDLTAYGNALEKVLHQSGSSGVSRQRNALAYLAVFPQSVNAFRSLADETLGQQGIMSLVYGLHLQNNGVPASVSAEDTVSRLLSMQLADGGWAISGSQSDVDVTAMTLQALAVHKEEPAVAAAIEKALEHLSAVQLEDGGYQSYGTANPESAAQVWMALSLLGIDGLTDARFIKYCTLYDAVMAFSCGEGLFSHTAEGSANAMATVQVYLALTAYDRLLKGQDSFYHFADAIPLPEESTVSQITTVTTTTTTTTVSSQSAAASAVQTGSATAAETEETTTSAIVTTAKPRVPFVWQPDAYLLKWVLTAAVLVGAAIGVLVLMKRGRRHILCYIAVALVAALLIAAVHCLRIESPDDYYQGSGSVTDAAGEVTVSISCELLPEEHHHTALPEDGQILGETKAAFAQGDTVLQVLRQLCREHHIQHEIDGTDALAYVKGIADLYEFDYGELSGWVYLVNGERPSVGCGQYTLSDGDVIRWVYTLEQGNDIP
;
A
#
# COMPACT_ATOMS: atom_id res chain seq x y z
N MET A 1 5.99 103.50 40.77
CA MET A 1 6.82 103.81 41.96
C MET A 1 6.72 102.62 42.89
N GLY A 2 7.81 101.85 43.03
CA GLY A 2 8.01 100.73 43.98
C GLY A 2 7.14 99.47 43.78
N LEU A 3 7.50 98.28 44.25
CA LEU A 3 8.68 97.78 44.95
C LEU A 3 8.58 96.23 45.00
N PHE A 4 9.75 95.61 45.02
CA PHE A 4 10.16 94.25 45.39
C PHE A 4 9.25 93.33 46.25
N GLU A 5 9.23 92.05 45.82
CA GLU A 5 9.35 90.76 46.52
C GLU A 5 8.61 90.46 47.86
N CYS A 6 7.94 89.29 47.94
CA CYS A 6 8.44 88.15 48.73
C CYS A 6 7.67 86.83 48.44
N ARG A 7 8.46 85.75 48.40
CA ARG A 7 8.21 84.36 48.03
C ARG A 7 7.46 83.58 49.14
N ARG A 8 6.57 82.64 48.78
CA ARG A 8 6.46 81.31 49.43
C ARG A 8 5.80 80.28 48.51
N SER A 9 6.44 79.11 48.45
CA SER A 9 6.32 78.01 47.50
C SER A 9 5.04 77.17 47.64
N ARG A 10 4.40 76.85 46.51
CA ARG A 10 3.54 75.67 46.36
C ARG A 10 4.38 74.52 45.80
N THR A 11 4.56 73.45 46.57
CA THR A 11 5.04 72.16 46.06
C THR A 11 3.92 71.48 45.28
N CYS A 12 4.16 71.21 44.01
CA CYS A 12 3.29 70.48 43.10
C CYS A 12 3.45 68.96 43.35
N PRO A 13 2.38 68.15 43.46
CA PRO A 13 2.49 66.70 43.39
C PRO A 13 2.71 66.29 41.92
N THR A 14 3.99 66.15 41.60
CA THR A 14 4.65 65.41 40.51
C THR A 14 3.78 64.64 39.52
N SER A 15 3.94 64.98 38.23
CA SER A 15 3.44 64.28 37.03
C SER A 15 3.73 62.77 37.02
N HIS A 16 4.73 62.32 37.78
CA HIS A 16 5.17 60.94 37.86
C HIS A 16 4.10 59.96 38.40
N HIS A 17 3.18 60.43 39.25
CA HIS A 17 2.16 59.55 39.83
C HIS A 17 1.00 59.26 38.86
N LYS A 18 0.69 60.21 37.96
CA LYS A 18 -0.32 60.04 36.91
C LYS A 18 0.17 59.14 35.78
N GLU A 19 1.45 59.23 35.40
CA GLU A 19 2.04 58.33 34.40
C GLU A 19 2.13 56.88 34.88
N LYS A 20 2.58 56.64 36.12
CA LYS A 20 2.60 55.27 36.70
C LYS A 20 1.23 54.61 36.71
N ASN A 21 0.16 55.37 36.98
CA ASN A 21 -1.20 54.82 36.95
C ASN A 21 -1.68 54.56 35.51
N LYS A 22 -1.39 55.43 34.53
CA LYS A 22 -1.70 55.14 33.12
C LYS A 22 -0.97 53.91 32.59
N MET A 23 0.30 53.76 32.95
CA MET A 23 1.11 52.61 32.55
C MET A 23 0.60 51.29 33.15
N LYS A 24 0.11 51.30 34.40
CA LYS A 24 -0.53 50.13 35.02
C LYS A 24 -1.87 49.76 34.37
N HIS A 25 -2.67 50.73 33.94
CA HIS A 25 -3.92 50.45 33.24
C HIS A 25 -3.66 49.96 31.81
N ALA A 26 -2.66 50.51 31.12
CA ALA A 26 -2.21 50.01 29.82
C ALA A 26 -1.66 48.58 29.92
N PHE A 27 -0.84 48.29 30.94
CA PHE A 27 -0.32 46.93 31.16
C PHE A 27 -1.43 45.93 31.50
N ARG A 28 -2.43 46.33 32.30
CA ARG A 28 -3.61 45.50 32.57
C ARG A 28 -4.49 45.29 31.34
N ALA A 29 -4.64 46.29 30.49
CA ALA A 29 -5.39 46.19 29.24
C ALA A 29 -4.66 45.29 28.23
N VAL A 30 -3.34 45.40 28.11
CA VAL A 30 -2.52 44.52 27.27
C VAL A 30 -2.50 43.10 27.82
N ALA A 31 -2.35 42.91 29.14
CA ALA A 31 -2.42 41.58 29.75
C ALA A 31 -3.82 40.96 29.60
N ALA A 32 -4.90 41.74 29.72
CA ALA A 32 -6.25 41.27 29.46
C ALA A 32 -6.49 40.96 27.99
N LEU A 33 -5.93 41.75 27.07
CA LEU A 33 -5.99 41.47 25.62
C LEU A 33 -5.20 40.22 25.25
N ILE A 34 -4.00 40.02 25.82
CA ILE A 34 -3.20 38.80 25.65
C ILE A 34 -3.93 37.60 26.26
N LEU A 35 -4.52 37.74 27.45
CA LEU A 35 -5.33 36.68 28.06
C LEU A 35 -6.56 36.37 27.21
N CYS A 36 -7.23 37.38 26.65
CA CYS A 36 -8.35 37.19 25.73
C CYS A 36 -7.89 36.54 24.41
N TRP A 37 -6.72 36.92 23.90
CA TRP A 37 -6.11 36.33 22.70
C TRP A 37 -5.75 34.86 22.93
N VAL A 38 -5.12 34.54 24.06
CA VAL A 38 -4.81 33.17 24.49
C VAL A 38 -6.09 32.37 24.71
N THR A 39 -7.15 32.94 25.29
CA THR A 39 -8.42 32.21 25.44
C THR A 39 -9.21 32.06 24.14
N VAL A 40 -9.03 32.92 23.14
CA VAL A 40 -9.74 32.81 21.85
C VAL A 40 -8.98 31.90 20.88
N PHE A 41 -7.65 31.80 20.98
CA PHE A 41 -6.82 30.89 20.18
C PHE A 41 -6.46 29.55 20.85
N CYS A 42 -6.64 29.40 22.18
CA CYS A 42 -6.48 28.11 22.88
C CYS A 42 -7.81 27.47 23.27
N LEU A 43 -8.94 27.93 22.72
CA LEU A 43 -10.13 27.07 22.72
C LEU A 43 -9.92 26.05 21.60
N PRO A 44 -9.89 24.73 21.89
CA PRO A 44 -9.91 23.74 20.82
C PRO A 44 -11.12 24.06 19.95
N GLN A 45 -10.91 24.24 18.65
CA GLN A 45 -12.05 24.31 17.74
C GLN A 45 -12.79 22.98 17.90
N GLN A 46 -14.01 23.03 18.41
CA GLN A 46 -14.86 21.85 18.40
C GLN A 46 -15.13 21.56 16.93
N VAL A 47 -14.53 20.48 16.42
CA VAL A 47 -14.87 19.91 15.12
C VAL A 47 -16.27 19.32 15.28
N TYR A 48 -17.24 19.89 14.59
CA TYR A 48 -18.62 19.39 14.63
C TYR A 48 -18.80 18.24 13.64
N ALA A 49 -19.80 17.40 13.87
CA ALA A 49 -20.18 16.31 12.95
C ALA A 49 -20.32 16.80 11.49
N ALA A 50 -20.89 17.99 11.31
CA ALA A 50 -21.06 18.62 10.00
C ALA A 50 -19.71 18.94 9.31
N ASP A 51 -18.68 19.29 10.08
CA ASP A 51 -17.36 19.60 9.55
C ASP A 51 -16.65 18.33 9.07
N VAL A 52 -16.86 17.19 9.74
CA VAL A 52 -16.30 15.90 9.30
C VAL A 52 -16.95 15.37 8.04
N THR A 53 -18.28 15.37 7.96
CA THR A 53 -18.98 14.95 6.73
C THR A 53 -18.53 15.82 5.55
N GLN A 54 -18.44 17.13 5.75
CA GLN A 54 -17.95 18.05 4.71
C GLN A 54 -16.49 17.74 4.32
N THR A 55 -15.60 17.52 5.29
CA THR A 55 -14.20 17.17 5.00
C THR A 55 -14.12 15.88 4.17
N ALA A 56 -14.91 14.85 4.49
CA ALA A 56 -14.94 13.61 3.73
C ALA A 56 -15.44 13.82 2.28
N GLU A 57 -16.46 14.65 2.08
CA GLU A 57 -16.95 15.03 0.73
C GLU A 57 -15.88 15.79 -0.07
N GLU A 58 -15.16 16.72 0.56
CA GLU A 58 -14.06 17.46 -0.07
C GLU A 58 -12.95 16.53 -0.53
N ILE A 59 -12.58 15.53 0.29
CA ILE A 59 -11.58 14.50 -0.08
C ILE A 59 -12.06 13.69 -1.29
N LEU A 60 -13.31 13.23 -1.25
CA LEU A 60 -13.87 12.41 -2.33
C LEU A 60 -13.85 13.18 -3.67
N LEU A 61 -14.32 14.43 -3.66
CA LEU A 61 -14.35 15.26 -4.87
C LEU A 61 -12.94 15.59 -5.37
N ALA A 62 -12.02 15.89 -4.47
CA ALA A 62 -10.62 16.11 -4.80
C ALA A 62 -9.98 14.88 -5.45
N ARG A 63 -10.27 13.69 -4.91
CA ARG A 63 -9.76 12.45 -5.46
C ARG A 63 -10.31 12.17 -6.85
N VAL A 64 -11.61 12.36 -7.06
CA VAL A 64 -12.27 12.22 -8.37
C VAL A 64 -11.61 13.17 -9.39
N GLN A 65 -11.39 14.43 -9.01
CA GLN A 65 -10.75 15.41 -9.88
C GLN A 65 -9.29 15.06 -10.19
N ALA A 66 -8.52 14.60 -9.20
CA ALA A 66 -7.13 14.18 -9.38
C ALA A 66 -6.99 13.00 -10.36
N ASP A 67 -8.01 12.13 -10.41
CA ASP A 67 -8.09 11.01 -11.34
C ASP A 67 -8.76 11.39 -12.69
N ASN A 68 -9.03 12.69 -12.93
CA ASN A 68 -9.70 13.23 -14.11
C ASN A 68 -11.13 12.69 -14.33
N GLY A 69 -11.86 12.36 -13.26
CA GLY A 69 -13.28 11.99 -13.32
C GLY A 69 -14.19 13.22 -13.31
N ASP A 70 -15.29 13.19 -14.07
CA ASP A 70 -16.28 14.28 -14.08
C ASP A 70 -17.32 14.13 -12.94
N SER A 71 -17.50 12.93 -12.41
CA SER A 71 -18.42 12.63 -11.30
C SER A 71 -17.96 11.39 -10.52
N VAL A 72 -18.43 11.25 -9.28
CA VAL A 72 -18.14 10.08 -8.44
C VAL A 72 -18.62 8.78 -9.12
N GLN A 73 -19.83 8.78 -9.71
CA GLN A 73 -20.37 7.60 -10.39
C GLN A 73 -19.51 7.19 -11.59
N GLN A 74 -19.07 8.13 -12.42
CA GLN A 74 -18.16 7.82 -13.54
C GLN A 74 -16.81 7.32 -13.03
N TRP A 75 -16.28 7.95 -11.97
CA TRP A 75 -15.01 7.52 -11.37
C TRP A 75 -15.09 6.09 -10.83
N ILE A 76 -16.22 5.68 -10.25
CA ILE A 76 -16.49 4.29 -9.86
C ILE A 76 -16.47 3.38 -11.09
N GLU A 77 -17.25 3.71 -12.11
CA GLU A 77 -17.47 2.86 -13.30
C GLU A 77 -16.23 2.71 -14.19
N GLU A 78 -15.37 3.73 -14.24
CA GLU A 78 -14.19 3.77 -15.11
C GLU A 78 -12.90 3.52 -14.31
N THR A 79 -12.55 4.44 -13.41
CA THR A 79 -11.25 4.43 -12.71
C THR A 79 -11.17 3.33 -11.67
N LEU A 80 -12.14 3.24 -10.76
CA LEU A 80 -12.11 2.21 -9.71
C LEU A 80 -12.26 0.82 -10.31
N CYS A 81 -13.19 0.62 -11.26
CA CYS A 81 -13.34 -0.66 -11.97
C CYS A 81 -12.03 -1.12 -12.65
N ALA A 82 -11.27 -0.21 -13.27
CA ALA A 82 -10.00 -0.53 -13.89
C ALA A 82 -8.92 -0.94 -12.87
N ALA A 83 -9.04 -0.46 -11.63
CA ALA A 83 -8.13 -0.75 -10.52
C ALA A 83 -8.70 -1.77 -9.51
N ALA A 84 -9.73 -2.54 -9.88
CA ALA A 84 -10.40 -3.46 -8.98
C ALA A 84 -9.41 -4.50 -8.39
N GLY A 85 -9.49 -4.72 -7.08
CA GLY A 85 -8.58 -5.60 -6.34
C GLY A 85 -7.25 -4.95 -5.96
N SER A 86 -7.06 -3.66 -6.27
CA SER A 86 -6.01 -2.84 -5.68
C SER A 86 -6.45 -2.32 -4.31
N GLY A 87 -5.51 -2.20 -3.36
CA GLY A 87 -5.81 -1.73 -2.00
C GLY A 87 -6.56 -0.40 -1.99
N SER A 88 -6.12 0.58 -2.79
CA SER A 88 -6.76 1.89 -2.80
C SER A 88 -8.21 1.85 -3.30
N ALA A 89 -8.49 1.11 -4.38
CA ALA A 89 -9.83 1.06 -4.96
C ALA A 89 -10.81 0.30 -4.06
N ASP A 90 -10.36 -0.82 -3.47
CA ASP A 90 -11.15 -1.63 -2.54
C ASP A 90 -11.61 -0.81 -1.32
N TRP A 91 -10.72 0.02 -0.79
CA TRP A 91 -11.03 0.89 0.35
C TRP A 91 -12.03 2.00 0.01
N TYR A 92 -11.88 2.66 -1.14
CA TYR A 92 -12.88 3.65 -1.57
C TYR A 92 -14.26 3.01 -1.72
N ILE A 93 -14.34 1.81 -2.29
CA ILE A 93 -15.62 1.11 -2.49
C ILE A 93 -16.26 0.72 -1.16
N MET A 94 -15.48 0.24 -0.18
CA MET A 94 -15.99 -0.01 1.17
C MET A 94 -16.54 1.28 1.81
N ALA A 95 -15.84 2.41 1.70
CA ALA A 95 -16.35 3.68 2.23
C ALA A 95 -17.59 4.19 1.47
N LEU A 96 -17.60 4.11 0.14
CA LEU A 96 -18.71 4.54 -0.70
C LEU A 96 -19.97 3.70 -0.48
N SER A 97 -19.84 2.43 -0.06
CA SER A 97 -20.99 1.61 0.35
C SER A 97 -21.75 2.17 1.55
N HIS A 98 -21.11 3.03 2.34
CA HIS A 98 -21.70 3.73 3.49
C HIS A 98 -22.17 5.15 3.18
N SER A 99 -21.99 5.62 1.94
CA SER A 99 -22.36 6.97 1.54
C SER A 99 -23.86 7.22 1.73
N THR A 100 -24.20 8.45 2.12
CA THR A 100 -25.61 8.90 2.11
C THR A 100 -26.13 9.13 0.68
N GLU A 101 -25.23 9.36 -0.27
CA GLU A 101 -25.56 9.36 -1.70
C GLU A 101 -25.64 7.92 -2.23
N ALA A 102 -26.70 7.61 -2.96
CA ALA A 102 -26.91 6.28 -3.53
C ALA A 102 -26.11 6.10 -4.82
N TYR A 103 -24.85 5.68 -4.71
CA TYR A 103 -24.02 5.26 -5.85
C TYR A 103 -24.30 3.82 -6.26
N ASP A 104 -24.24 3.54 -7.56
CA ASP A 104 -24.31 2.16 -8.07
C ASP A 104 -22.91 1.55 -8.11
N LEU A 105 -22.63 0.65 -7.16
CA LEU A 105 -21.34 -0.04 -7.02
C LEU A 105 -21.27 -1.37 -7.78
N THR A 106 -22.35 -1.75 -8.48
CA THR A 106 -22.48 -3.07 -9.15
C THR A 106 -21.40 -3.28 -10.20
N ALA A 107 -21.03 -2.24 -10.94
CA ALA A 107 -19.96 -2.30 -11.94
C ALA A 107 -18.62 -2.70 -11.31
N TYR A 108 -18.29 -2.12 -10.15
CA TYR A 108 -17.07 -2.45 -9.42
C TYR A 108 -17.11 -3.89 -8.89
N GLY A 109 -18.22 -4.32 -8.28
CA GLY A 109 -18.37 -5.69 -7.80
C GLY A 109 -18.15 -6.72 -8.92
N ASN A 110 -18.69 -6.47 -10.11
CA ASN A 110 -18.48 -7.32 -11.30
C ASN A 110 -17.03 -7.28 -11.82
N ALA A 111 -16.33 -6.15 -11.67
CA ALA A 111 -14.91 -6.06 -12.00
C ALA A 111 -14.05 -6.86 -11.01
N LEU A 112 -14.34 -6.72 -9.72
CA LEU A 112 -13.64 -7.41 -8.63
C LEU A 112 -13.83 -8.93 -8.66
N GLU A 113 -15.02 -9.42 -9.05
CA GLU A 113 -15.27 -10.86 -9.25
C GLU A 113 -14.27 -11.51 -10.21
N LYS A 114 -13.86 -10.79 -11.25
CA LYS A 114 -12.86 -11.29 -12.23
C LYS A 114 -11.46 -11.39 -11.65
N VAL A 115 -11.17 -10.65 -10.58
CA VAL A 115 -9.87 -10.59 -9.92
C VAL A 115 -9.79 -11.59 -8.77
N LEU A 116 -10.91 -11.85 -8.08
CA LEU A 116 -10.99 -12.78 -6.94
C LEU A 116 -10.52 -14.22 -7.25
N HIS A 117 -10.56 -14.63 -8.52
CA HIS A 117 -10.15 -15.98 -8.95
C HIS A 117 -8.77 -16.03 -9.63
N GLN A 118 -8.02 -14.93 -9.67
CA GLN A 118 -6.70 -14.88 -10.30
C GLN A 118 -5.62 -15.53 -9.41
N SER A 119 -4.84 -16.43 -10.00
CA SER A 119 -3.70 -17.07 -9.34
C SER A 119 -2.58 -16.06 -9.04
N GLY A 120 -1.95 -16.15 -7.87
CA GLY A 120 -0.77 -15.34 -7.50
C GLY A 120 -1.02 -14.18 -6.54
N SER A 121 -2.28 -13.88 -6.17
CA SER A 121 -2.57 -12.90 -5.12
C SER A 121 -2.36 -13.48 -3.71
N SER A 122 -1.77 -12.69 -2.81
CA SER A 122 -1.60 -13.06 -1.40
C SER A 122 -2.95 -13.33 -0.71
N GLY A 123 -2.94 -14.19 0.31
CA GLY A 123 -4.13 -14.51 1.10
C GLY A 123 -4.77 -13.28 1.75
N VAL A 124 -3.96 -12.36 2.27
CA VAL A 124 -4.42 -11.07 2.85
C VAL A 124 -5.10 -10.20 1.81
N SER A 125 -4.51 -10.04 0.62
CA SER A 125 -5.13 -9.28 -0.47
C SER A 125 -6.45 -9.92 -0.89
N ARG A 126 -6.49 -11.26 -1.00
CA ARG A 126 -7.72 -12.00 -1.29
C ARG A 126 -8.81 -11.77 -0.23
N GLN A 127 -8.46 -11.76 1.05
CA GLN A 127 -9.41 -11.48 2.13
C GLN A 127 -9.93 -10.04 2.08
N ARG A 128 -9.06 -9.05 1.84
CA ARG A 128 -9.46 -7.65 1.64
C ARG A 128 -10.41 -7.51 0.43
N ASN A 129 -10.06 -8.15 -0.70
CA ASN A 129 -10.89 -8.15 -1.90
C ASN A 129 -12.27 -8.79 -1.60
N ALA A 130 -12.32 -9.89 -0.85
CA ALA A 130 -13.59 -10.50 -0.44
C ALA A 130 -14.41 -9.52 0.42
N LEU A 131 -13.78 -8.78 1.32
CA LEU A 131 -14.44 -7.78 2.17
C LEU A 131 -15.01 -6.61 1.34
N ALA A 132 -14.24 -6.10 0.37
CA ALA A 132 -14.72 -5.08 -0.57
C ALA A 132 -15.86 -5.59 -1.46
N TYR A 133 -15.83 -6.87 -1.86
CA TYR A 133 -16.93 -7.49 -2.59
C TYR A 133 -18.19 -7.58 -1.74
N LEU A 134 -18.08 -7.91 -0.44
CA LEU A 134 -19.20 -7.94 0.49
C LEU A 134 -19.80 -6.54 0.73
N ALA A 135 -19.02 -5.47 0.62
CA ALA A 135 -19.55 -4.11 0.67
C ALA A 135 -20.50 -3.79 -0.50
N VAL A 136 -20.36 -4.49 -1.63
CA VAL A 136 -21.26 -4.36 -2.80
C VAL A 136 -22.38 -5.41 -2.77
N PHE A 137 -22.04 -6.65 -2.39
CA PHE A 137 -22.94 -7.80 -2.41
C PHE A 137 -22.92 -8.55 -1.06
N PRO A 138 -23.52 -7.99 0.00
CA PRO A 138 -23.39 -8.53 1.36
C PRO A 138 -24.01 -9.92 1.54
N GLN A 139 -24.96 -10.31 0.69
CA GLN A 139 -25.56 -11.65 0.68
C GLN A 139 -24.59 -12.78 0.24
N SER A 140 -23.42 -12.44 -0.30
CA SER A 140 -22.49 -13.40 -0.92
C SER A 140 -21.54 -14.09 0.06
N VAL A 141 -21.78 -13.98 1.38
CA VAL A 141 -20.89 -14.53 2.44
C VAL A 141 -20.49 -16.00 2.23
N ASN A 142 -21.41 -16.83 1.75
CA ASN A 142 -21.15 -18.26 1.54
C ASN A 142 -20.18 -18.54 0.38
N ALA A 143 -20.04 -17.62 -0.58
CA ALA A 143 -19.12 -17.76 -1.71
C ALA A 143 -17.65 -17.75 -1.25
N PHE A 144 -17.35 -17.15 -0.09
CA PHE A 144 -16.00 -16.97 0.41
C PHE A 144 -15.53 -18.05 1.39
N ARG A 145 -16.29 -19.14 1.57
CA ARG A 145 -15.90 -20.23 2.47
C ARG A 145 -14.52 -20.81 2.15
N SER A 146 -14.31 -21.22 0.90
CA SER A 146 -13.02 -21.82 0.47
C SER A 146 -11.87 -20.84 0.66
N LEU A 147 -12.11 -19.55 0.36
CA LEU A 147 -11.12 -18.50 0.54
C LEU A 147 -10.74 -18.35 2.02
N ALA A 148 -11.73 -18.31 2.92
CA ALA A 148 -11.47 -18.23 4.35
C ALA A 148 -10.70 -19.47 4.85
N ASP A 149 -11.11 -20.68 4.44
CA ASP A 149 -10.45 -21.94 4.78
C ASP A 149 -8.99 -22.01 4.32
N GLU A 150 -8.70 -21.47 3.14
CA GLU A 150 -7.36 -21.45 2.55
C GLU A 150 -6.44 -20.39 3.14
N THR A 151 -6.98 -19.24 3.54
CA THR A 151 -6.15 -18.05 3.83
C THR A 151 -6.01 -17.75 5.31
N LEU A 152 -7.01 -18.10 6.13
CA LEU A 152 -7.09 -17.64 7.52
C LEU A 152 -5.93 -18.16 8.37
N GLY A 153 -5.11 -17.22 8.85
CA GLY A 153 -3.95 -17.46 9.67
C GLY A 153 -2.73 -18.04 8.94
N GLN A 154 -2.70 -18.02 7.59
CA GLN A 154 -1.59 -18.47 6.75
C GLN A 154 -0.61 -17.34 6.35
N GLN A 155 -0.82 -16.11 6.82
CA GLN A 155 0.03 -14.94 6.51
C GLN A 155 0.14 -14.01 7.72
N GLY A 156 0.55 -14.60 8.85
CA GLY A 156 0.67 -13.91 10.13
C GLY A 156 -0.60 -13.20 10.60
N ILE A 157 -0.39 -12.13 11.38
CA ILE A 157 -1.46 -11.39 12.05
C ILE A 157 -2.45 -10.75 11.08
N MET A 158 -1.98 -10.23 9.94
CA MET A 158 -2.86 -9.53 9.00
C MET A 158 -3.90 -10.46 8.39
N SER A 159 -3.56 -11.73 8.18
CA SER A 159 -4.56 -12.71 7.76
C SER A 159 -5.61 -13.00 8.83
N LEU A 160 -5.25 -12.92 10.11
CA LEU A 160 -6.21 -13.05 11.21
C LEU A 160 -7.11 -11.80 11.32
N VAL A 161 -6.55 -10.60 11.13
CA VAL A 161 -7.30 -9.33 11.16
C VAL A 161 -8.36 -9.32 10.04
N TYR A 162 -7.95 -9.48 8.78
CA TYR A 162 -8.90 -9.50 7.66
C TYR A 162 -9.82 -10.74 7.69
N GLY A 163 -9.30 -11.89 8.11
CA GLY A 163 -10.08 -13.10 8.33
C GLY A 163 -11.19 -12.90 9.36
N LEU A 164 -10.90 -12.22 10.47
CA LEU A 164 -11.90 -11.91 11.50
C LEU A 164 -12.94 -10.91 10.98
N HIS A 165 -12.55 -9.91 10.19
CA HIS A 165 -13.53 -9.05 9.52
C HIS A 165 -14.50 -9.84 8.62
N LEU A 166 -14.02 -10.83 7.87
CA LEU A 166 -14.89 -11.72 7.08
C LEU A 166 -15.81 -12.55 7.97
N GLN A 167 -15.30 -13.14 9.05
CA GLN A 167 -16.09 -13.90 10.02
C GLN A 167 -17.17 -13.03 10.69
N ASN A 168 -16.85 -11.77 11.01
CA ASN A 168 -17.77 -10.78 11.58
C ASN A 168 -18.91 -10.40 10.62
N ASN A 169 -18.71 -10.56 9.31
CA ASN A 169 -19.76 -10.42 8.30
C ASN A 169 -20.54 -11.74 8.07
N GLY A 170 -20.21 -12.82 8.78
CA GLY A 170 -20.87 -14.11 8.64
C GLY A 170 -20.29 -15.02 7.56
N VAL A 171 -19.07 -14.75 7.06
CA VAL A 171 -18.37 -15.68 6.15
C VAL A 171 -18.03 -16.96 6.92
N PRO A 172 -18.52 -18.14 6.49
CA PRO A 172 -18.23 -19.38 7.18
C PRO A 172 -16.79 -19.81 6.92
N ALA A 173 -16.12 -20.32 7.96
CA ALA A 173 -14.79 -20.90 7.88
C ALA A 173 -14.73 -22.18 8.72
N SER A 174 -13.66 -22.96 8.57
CA SER A 174 -13.39 -24.19 9.32
C SER A 174 -12.85 -23.88 10.72
N VAL A 175 -12.23 -22.71 10.88
CA VAL A 175 -11.85 -22.12 12.18
C VAL A 175 -12.97 -21.19 12.63
N SER A 176 -13.34 -21.23 13.92
CA SER A 176 -14.40 -20.35 14.45
C SER A 176 -13.88 -18.91 14.65
N ALA A 177 -14.80 -17.95 14.81
CA ALA A 177 -14.42 -16.57 15.13
C ALA A 177 -13.74 -16.48 16.50
N GLU A 178 -14.21 -17.27 17.47
CA GLU A 178 -13.63 -17.33 18.83
C GLU A 178 -12.19 -17.86 18.82
N ASP A 179 -11.89 -18.83 17.96
CA ASP A 179 -10.51 -19.34 17.78
C ASP A 179 -9.63 -18.28 17.12
N THR A 180 -10.13 -17.55 16.11
CA THR A 180 -9.41 -16.43 15.49
C THR A 180 -9.13 -15.31 16.50
N VAL A 181 -10.13 -14.92 17.29
CA VAL A 181 -9.99 -13.96 18.40
C VAL A 181 -8.94 -14.44 19.39
N SER A 182 -9.02 -15.70 19.84
CA SER A 182 -8.05 -16.27 20.77
C SER A 182 -6.62 -16.24 20.23
N ARG A 183 -6.44 -16.49 18.93
CA ARG A 183 -5.14 -16.36 18.27
C ARG A 183 -4.64 -14.91 18.28
N LEU A 184 -5.48 -13.95 17.91
CA LEU A 184 -5.11 -12.52 17.99
C LEU A 184 -4.72 -12.11 19.41
N LEU A 185 -5.51 -12.50 20.43
CA LEU A 185 -5.20 -12.20 21.83
C LEU A 185 -3.87 -12.82 22.28
N SER A 186 -3.53 -14.02 21.79
CA SER A 186 -2.26 -14.68 22.11
C SER A 186 -1.03 -13.99 21.49
N MET A 187 -1.24 -13.15 20.48
CA MET A 187 -0.20 -12.39 19.79
C MET A 187 0.01 -10.98 20.40
N GLN A 188 -0.76 -10.59 21.42
CA GLN A 188 -0.59 -9.30 22.08
C GLN A 188 0.78 -9.23 22.76
N LEU A 189 1.55 -8.19 22.45
CA LEU A 189 2.89 -7.97 22.97
C LEU A 189 2.87 -7.40 24.39
N ALA A 190 4.04 -7.39 25.03
CA ALA A 190 4.18 -6.98 26.43
C ALA A 190 3.86 -5.49 26.66
N ASP A 191 4.02 -4.67 25.64
CA ASP A 191 3.66 -3.25 25.62
C ASP A 191 2.16 -3.00 25.41
N GLY A 192 1.37 -4.06 25.14
CA GLY A 192 -0.08 -4.00 24.99
C GLY A 192 -0.56 -3.93 23.54
N GLY A 193 0.33 -3.74 22.56
CA GLY A 193 -0.04 -3.66 21.15
C GLY A 193 0.19 -4.97 20.37
N TRP A 194 0.17 -4.85 19.05
CA TRP A 194 0.45 -5.93 18.10
C TRP A 194 1.44 -5.47 17.03
N ALA A 195 2.13 -6.44 16.41
CA ALA A 195 3.01 -6.21 15.28
C ALA A 195 2.92 -7.37 14.29
N ILE A 196 3.36 -7.14 13.05
CA ILE A 196 3.53 -8.22 12.07
C ILE A 196 4.60 -9.20 12.55
N SER A 197 5.68 -8.68 13.13
CA SER A 197 6.79 -9.45 13.68
C SER A 197 7.53 -8.65 14.77
N GLY A 198 8.42 -9.31 15.50
CA GLY A 198 9.21 -8.67 16.54
C GLY A 198 8.51 -8.57 17.90
N SER A 199 9.08 -7.74 18.77
CA SER A 199 8.67 -7.61 20.18
C SER A 199 8.20 -6.21 20.57
N GLN A 200 8.17 -5.30 19.62
CA GLN A 200 7.63 -3.95 19.77
C GLN A 200 6.41 -3.81 18.89
N SER A 201 5.32 -3.27 19.44
CA SER A 201 4.09 -3.08 18.67
C SER A 201 4.22 -1.97 17.63
N ASP A 202 3.53 -2.17 16.52
CA ASP A 202 3.33 -1.18 15.47
C ASP A 202 1.96 -0.50 15.66
N VAL A 203 1.91 0.81 15.41
CA VAL A 203 0.69 1.61 15.62
C VAL A 203 -0.43 1.15 14.68
N ASP A 204 -0.11 0.92 13.40
CA ASP A 204 -1.08 0.56 12.37
C ASP A 204 -1.63 -0.84 12.63
N VAL A 205 -0.74 -1.81 12.88
CA VAL A 205 -1.13 -3.20 13.18
C VAL A 205 -1.97 -3.28 14.46
N THR A 206 -1.61 -2.51 15.49
CA THR A 206 -2.38 -2.41 16.74
C THR A 206 -3.78 -1.86 16.45
N ALA A 207 -3.88 -0.76 15.72
CA ALA A 207 -5.15 -0.13 15.37
C ALA A 207 -6.04 -1.05 14.49
N MET A 208 -5.47 -1.69 13.46
CA MET A 208 -6.20 -2.64 12.62
C MET A 208 -6.67 -3.87 13.40
N THR A 209 -5.88 -4.36 14.36
CA THR A 209 -6.31 -5.45 15.26
C THR A 209 -7.48 -5.02 16.13
N LEU A 210 -7.46 -3.80 16.68
CA LEU A 210 -8.59 -3.23 17.42
C LEU A 210 -9.85 -3.09 16.56
N GLN A 211 -9.72 -2.68 15.29
CA GLN A 211 -10.85 -2.59 14.35
C GLN A 211 -11.53 -3.96 14.16
N ALA A 212 -10.77 -5.04 14.05
CA ALA A 212 -11.30 -6.41 13.92
C ALA A 212 -11.95 -6.91 15.22
N LEU A 213 -11.33 -6.63 16.36
CA LEU A 213 -11.82 -7.03 17.69
C LEU A 213 -13.03 -6.22 18.15
N ALA A 214 -13.35 -5.08 17.53
CA ALA A 214 -14.41 -4.18 17.98
C ALA A 214 -15.79 -4.84 18.12
N VAL A 215 -16.12 -5.82 17.28
CA VAL A 215 -17.38 -6.60 17.36
C VAL A 215 -17.43 -7.45 18.62
N HIS A 216 -16.28 -7.87 19.14
CA HIS A 216 -16.11 -8.74 20.30
C HIS A 216 -15.81 -7.97 21.60
N LYS A 217 -15.90 -6.63 21.59
CA LYS A 217 -15.44 -5.77 22.70
C LYS A 217 -16.09 -6.02 24.06
N GLU A 218 -17.27 -6.65 24.09
CA GLU A 218 -17.98 -7.01 25.33
C GLU A 218 -17.46 -8.31 25.97
N GLU A 219 -16.65 -9.10 25.26
CA GLU A 219 -16.03 -10.30 25.82
C GLU A 219 -14.92 -9.92 26.80
N PRO A 220 -14.90 -10.42 28.05
CA PRO A 220 -14.00 -9.91 29.10
C PRO A 220 -12.50 -9.97 28.75
N ALA A 221 -12.06 -11.02 28.05
CA ALA A 221 -10.67 -11.16 27.64
C ALA A 221 -10.30 -10.17 26.52
N VAL A 222 -11.23 -9.93 25.60
CA VAL A 222 -11.07 -8.97 24.50
C VAL A 222 -11.08 -7.55 25.04
N ALA A 223 -12.03 -7.21 25.94
CA ALA A 223 -12.08 -5.91 26.61
C ALA A 223 -10.78 -5.58 27.34
N ALA A 224 -10.20 -6.55 28.06
CA ALA A 224 -8.93 -6.38 28.76
C ALA A 224 -7.75 -6.17 27.80
N ALA A 225 -7.74 -6.85 26.65
CA ALA A 225 -6.71 -6.65 25.62
C ALA A 225 -6.86 -5.29 24.92
N ILE A 226 -8.10 -4.89 24.61
CA ILE A 226 -8.42 -3.58 24.05
C ILE A 226 -7.91 -2.47 24.96
N GLU A 227 -8.16 -2.54 26.28
CA GLU A 227 -7.72 -1.47 27.19
C GLU A 227 -6.20 -1.34 27.23
N LYS A 228 -5.44 -2.44 27.26
CA LYS A 228 -3.97 -2.40 27.18
C LYS A 228 -3.48 -1.75 25.89
N ALA A 229 -4.12 -2.05 24.77
CA ALA A 229 -3.78 -1.47 23.49
C ALA A 229 -4.13 0.03 23.41
N LEU A 230 -5.25 0.45 24.01
CA LEU A 230 -5.60 1.87 24.13
C LEU A 230 -4.62 2.62 25.04
N GLU A 231 -4.18 2.01 26.15
CA GLU A 231 -3.13 2.55 27.01
C GLU A 231 -1.81 2.71 26.23
N HIS A 232 -1.42 1.68 25.47
CA HIS A 232 -0.24 1.73 24.60
C HIS A 232 -0.34 2.87 23.56
N LEU A 233 -1.42 2.90 22.78
CA LEU A 233 -1.64 3.91 21.73
C LEU A 233 -1.70 5.32 22.31
N SER A 234 -2.28 5.51 23.50
CA SER A 234 -2.26 6.80 24.20
C SER A 234 -0.85 7.20 24.64
N ALA A 235 -0.02 6.24 25.05
CA ALA A 235 1.34 6.50 25.51
C ALA A 235 2.32 6.85 24.37
N VAL A 236 2.14 6.25 23.19
CA VAL A 236 3.02 6.48 22.02
C VAL A 236 2.55 7.62 21.10
N GLN A 237 1.38 8.20 21.36
CA GLN A 237 0.88 9.38 20.63
C GLN A 237 1.81 10.59 20.82
N LEU A 238 2.13 11.27 19.72
CA LEU A 238 3.01 12.44 19.67
C LEU A 238 2.34 13.68 20.29
N GLU A 239 3.16 14.70 20.64
CA GLU A 239 2.69 15.94 21.25
C GLU A 239 1.66 16.71 20.37
N ASP A 240 1.82 16.61 19.05
CA ASP A 240 0.92 17.18 18.04
C ASP A 240 -0.34 16.33 17.78
N GLY A 241 -0.61 15.33 18.63
CA GLY A 241 -1.76 14.43 18.50
C GLY A 241 -1.58 13.34 17.44
N GLY A 242 -0.47 13.35 16.70
CA GLY A 242 -0.20 12.40 15.63
C GLY A 242 0.47 11.11 16.10
N TYR A 243 0.85 10.31 15.12
CA TYR A 243 1.59 9.08 15.28
C TYR A 243 2.71 9.02 14.25
N GLN A 244 3.69 8.17 14.54
CA GLN A 244 4.76 7.85 13.61
C GLN A 244 4.86 6.35 13.43
N SER A 245 5.19 5.94 12.22
CA SER A 245 5.59 4.57 11.90
C SER A 245 7.03 4.58 11.43
N TYR A 246 7.86 3.67 11.96
CA TYR A 246 9.31 3.60 11.71
C TYR A 246 10.06 4.95 11.85
N GLY A 247 9.63 5.80 12.79
CA GLY A 247 10.25 7.10 13.05
C GLY A 247 9.77 8.26 12.16
N THR A 248 8.82 8.00 11.25
CA THR A 248 8.26 9.02 10.37
C THR A 248 6.81 9.31 10.73
N ALA A 249 6.54 10.55 11.12
CA ALA A 249 5.19 11.05 11.37
C ALA A 249 4.39 11.06 10.06
N ASN A 250 3.18 10.52 10.09
CA ASN A 250 2.34 10.37 8.91
C ASN A 250 0.84 10.40 9.29
N PRO A 251 -0.06 10.77 8.36
CA PRO A 251 -1.49 10.81 8.62
C PRO A 251 -2.13 9.42 8.62
N GLU A 252 -1.56 8.43 7.93
CA GLU A 252 -2.08 7.05 7.86
C GLU A 252 -2.23 6.43 9.24
N SER A 253 -1.18 6.51 10.08
CA SER A 253 -1.19 5.95 11.42
C SER A 253 -2.20 6.63 12.34
N ALA A 254 -2.30 7.96 12.27
CA ALA A 254 -3.32 8.70 13.01
C ALA A 254 -4.74 8.35 12.52
N ALA A 255 -4.93 8.16 11.21
CA ALA A 255 -6.19 7.74 10.63
C ALA A 255 -6.59 6.32 11.07
N GLN A 256 -5.66 5.36 11.09
CA GLN A 256 -5.92 3.99 11.58
C GLN A 256 -6.36 3.99 13.05
N VAL A 257 -5.68 4.74 13.91
CA VAL A 257 -6.06 4.88 15.33
C VAL A 257 -7.44 5.52 15.45
N TRP A 258 -7.70 6.60 14.72
CA TRP A 258 -9.00 7.26 14.77
C TRP A 258 -10.15 6.35 14.29
N MET A 259 -9.90 5.57 13.24
CA MET A 259 -10.83 4.54 12.77
C MET A 259 -11.06 3.47 13.85
N ALA A 260 -10.01 2.97 14.50
CA ALA A 260 -10.12 1.97 15.58
C ALA A 260 -10.98 2.49 16.75
N LEU A 261 -10.75 3.73 17.20
CA LEU A 261 -11.55 4.36 18.25
C LEU A 261 -13.02 4.46 17.82
N SER A 262 -13.26 4.88 16.58
CA SER A 262 -14.62 5.02 16.04
C SER A 262 -15.37 3.68 16.07
N LEU A 263 -14.73 2.58 15.66
CA LEU A 263 -15.31 1.23 15.67
C LEU A 263 -15.54 0.70 17.10
N LEU A 264 -14.69 1.09 18.06
CA LEU A 264 -14.88 0.76 19.47
C LEU A 264 -16.02 1.55 20.13
N GLY A 265 -16.54 2.60 19.47
CA GLY A 265 -17.53 3.50 20.04
C GLY A 265 -16.92 4.60 20.90
N ILE A 266 -15.64 4.91 20.70
CA ILE A 266 -14.89 5.94 21.42
C ILE A 266 -14.73 7.15 20.50
N ASP A 267 -15.19 8.30 20.98
CA ASP A 267 -15.00 9.56 20.26
C ASP A 267 -13.56 10.06 20.44
N GLY A 268 -12.74 9.87 19.40
CA GLY A 268 -11.33 10.28 19.39
C GLY A 268 -11.09 11.79 19.45
N LEU A 269 -12.12 12.63 19.29
CA LEU A 269 -12.00 14.10 19.41
C LEU A 269 -12.40 14.60 20.80
N THR A 270 -12.97 13.74 21.66
CA THR A 270 -13.34 14.10 23.04
C THR A 270 -12.74 13.19 24.11
N ASP A 271 -12.25 12.00 23.77
CA ASP A 271 -11.55 11.12 24.71
C ASP A 271 -10.18 11.70 25.10
N ALA A 272 -10.05 12.08 26.37
CA ALA A 272 -8.86 12.74 26.90
C ALA A 272 -7.57 11.90 26.80
N ARG A 273 -7.66 10.57 26.60
CA ARG A 273 -6.49 9.72 26.37
C ARG A 273 -5.81 10.06 25.04
N PHE A 274 -6.57 10.52 24.05
CA PHE A 274 -6.14 10.75 22.67
C PHE A 274 -6.06 12.23 22.28
N ILE A 275 -6.16 13.13 23.27
CA ILE A 275 -5.99 14.57 23.11
C ILE A 275 -4.69 14.98 23.80
N LYS A 276 -3.73 15.49 23.03
CA LYS A 276 -2.47 16.06 23.55
C LYS A 276 -2.53 17.58 23.50
N TYR A 277 -1.61 18.25 22.80
CA TYR A 277 -1.81 19.67 22.45
C TYR A 277 -2.83 19.85 21.34
N CYS A 278 -2.98 18.82 20.50
CA CYS A 278 -3.87 18.77 19.35
C CYS A 278 -4.72 17.49 19.40
N THR A 279 -5.80 17.47 18.61
CA THR A 279 -6.66 16.29 18.40
C THR A 279 -6.12 15.39 17.27
N LEU A 280 -6.68 14.18 17.14
CA LEU A 280 -6.40 13.31 15.98
C LEU A 280 -6.79 13.97 14.66
N TYR A 281 -7.87 14.78 14.65
CA TYR A 281 -8.25 15.54 13.46
C TYR A 281 -7.18 16.56 13.08
N ASP A 282 -6.72 17.36 14.04
CA ASP A 282 -5.66 18.35 13.80
C ASP A 282 -4.37 17.69 13.28
N ALA A 283 -3.99 16.55 13.87
CA ALA A 283 -2.81 15.79 13.47
C ALA A 283 -2.91 15.29 12.02
N VAL A 284 -4.07 14.76 11.60
CA VAL A 284 -4.29 14.32 10.23
C VAL A 284 -4.34 15.52 9.27
N MET A 285 -5.03 16.60 9.65
CA MET A 285 -5.17 17.81 8.82
C MET A 285 -3.83 18.53 8.59
N ALA A 286 -2.84 18.33 9.45
CA ALA A 286 -1.48 18.87 9.26
C ALA A 286 -0.80 18.38 7.96
N PHE A 287 -1.25 17.25 7.40
CA PHE A 287 -0.72 16.67 6.16
C PHE A 287 -1.54 17.01 4.91
N SER A 288 -2.55 17.88 5.04
CA SER A 288 -3.38 18.32 3.93
C SER A 288 -2.57 19.15 2.93
N CYS A 289 -2.72 18.84 1.64
CA CYS A 289 -2.17 19.61 0.53
C CYS A 289 -3.03 20.84 0.16
N GLY A 290 -4.09 21.14 0.92
CA GLY A 290 -4.97 22.31 0.70
C GLY A 290 -6.11 22.11 -0.31
N GLU A 291 -6.14 20.98 -1.02
CA GLU A 291 -7.19 20.65 -2.00
C GLU A 291 -7.92 19.33 -1.65
N GLY A 292 -8.06 18.96 -0.37
CA GLY A 292 -8.70 17.69 0.03
C GLY A 292 -7.83 16.43 -0.23
N LEU A 293 -6.59 16.59 -0.68
CA LEU A 293 -5.60 15.51 -0.80
C LEU A 293 -4.60 15.57 0.35
N PHE A 294 -4.02 14.41 0.68
CA PHE A 294 -3.09 14.28 1.80
C PHE A 294 -1.74 13.77 1.35
N SER A 295 -0.67 14.28 1.97
CA SER A 295 0.71 13.84 1.78
C SER A 295 1.10 12.79 2.84
N HIS A 296 2.06 11.93 2.52
CA HIS A 296 2.55 10.93 3.49
C HIS A 296 3.46 11.55 4.57
N THR A 297 4.24 12.55 4.19
CA THR A 297 5.12 13.30 5.08
C THR A 297 4.74 14.78 5.04
N ALA A 298 5.04 15.50 6.12
CA ALA A 298 4.76 16.93 6.19
C ALA A 298 5.41 17.66 5.00
N GLU A 299 4.65 18.57 4.37
CA GLU A 299 5.06 19.33 3.18
C GLU A 299 5.33 18.46 1.92
N GLY A 300 4.95 17.18 1.94
CA GLY A 300 5.06 16.28 0.80
C GLY A 300 4.02 16.53 -0.30
N SER A 301 4.17 15.82 -1.42
CA SER A 301 3.15 15.79 -2.48
C SER A 301 1.99 14.88 -2.12
N ALA A 302 0.85 15.08 -2.79
CA ALA A 302 -0.34 14.27 -2.61
C ALA A 302 -0.04 12.78 -2.80
N ASN A 303 -0.51 11.97 -1.87
CA ASN A 303 -0.32 10.53 -1.80
C ASN A 303 -1.69 9.84 -1.75
N ALA A 304 -1.90 8.88 -2.65
CA ALA A 304 -3.17 8.16 -2.76
C ALA A 304 -3.52 7.33 -1.52
N MET A 305 -2.50 6.72 -0.89
CA MET A 305 -2.62 5.91 0.32
C MET A 305 -2.98 6.77 1.53
N ALA A 306 -2.25 7.86 1.76
CA ALA A 306 -2.57 8.85 2.80
C ALA A 306 -4.02 9.33 2.65
N THR A 307 -4.39 9.76 1.45
CA THR A 307 -5.71 10.31 1.16
C THR A 307 -6.83 9.30 1.44
N VAL A 308 -6.71 8.05 0.98
CA VAL A 308 -7.76 7.05 1.18
C VAL A 308 -7.87 6.64 2.66
N GLN A 309 -6.76 6.50 3.38
CA GLN A 309 -6.82 6.13 4.80
C GLN A 309 -7.47 7.23 5.66
N VAL A 310 -7.20 8.50 5.35
CA VAL A 310 -7.91 9.62 5.98
C VAL A 310 -9.40 9.59 5.66
N TYR A 311 -9.76 9.33 4.40
CA TYR A 311 -11.16 9.19 3.99
C TYR A 311 -11.88 8.05 4.73
N LEU A 312 -11.22 6.90 4.94
CA LEU A 312 -11.77 5.80 5.74
C LEU A 312 -12.03 6.21 7.19
N ALA A 313 -11.08 6.89 7.83
CA ALA A 313 -11.19 7.32 9.22
C ALA A 313 -12.34 8.32 9.42
N LEU A 314 -12.45 9.32 8.54
CA LEU A 314 -13.56 10.28 8.57
C LEU A 314 -14.90 9.60 8.34
N THR A 315 -14.97 8.64 7.41
CA THR A 315 -16.18 7.85 7.15
C THR A 315 -16.58 7.03 8.39
N ALA A 316 -15.63 6.35 9.02
CA ALA A 316 -15.88 5.56 10.23
C ALA A 316 -16.33 6.45 11.41
N TYR A 317 -15.74 7.64 11.56
CA TYR A 317 -16.10 8.59 12.60
C TYR A 317 -17.49 9.22 12.37
N ASP A 318 -17.82 9.58 11.13
CA ASP A 318 -19.16 10.06 10.76
C ASP A 318 -20.24 9.03 11.11
N ARG A 319 -19.97 7.75 10.85
CA ARG A 319 -20.86 6.63 11.26
C ARG A 319 -21.03 6.55 12.77
N LEU A 320 -19.93 6.68 13.55
CA LEU A 320 -20.00 6.74 15.02
C LEU A 320 -20.92 7.87 15.48
N LEU A 321 -20.73 9.08 14.95
CA LEU A 321 -21.52 10.26 15.33
C LEU A 321 -23.01 10.10 14.99
N LYS A 322 -23.32 9.37 13.92
CA LYS A 322 -24.70 9.04 13.51
C LYS A 322 -25.27 7.81 14.22
N GLY A 323 -24.50 7.13 15.06
CA GLY A 323 -24.93 5.90 15.75
C GLY A 323 -25.20 4.73 14.80
N GLN A 324 -24.47 4.67 13.69
CA GLN A 324 -24.57 3.60 12.69
C GLN A 324 -23.64 2.43 13.03
N ASP A 325 -23.86 1.28 12.38
CA ASP A 325 -23.04 0.08 12.58
C ASP A 325 -21.55 0.29 12.20
N SER A 326 -20.70 -0.64 12.66
CA SER A 326 -19.26 -0.65 12.36
C SER A 326 -18.96 -0.50 10.86
N PHE A 327 -17.85 0.18 10.52
CA PHE A 327 -17.42 0.41 9.14
C PHE A 327 -17.23 -0.90 8.35
N TYR A 328 -16.71 -1.95 8.98
CA TYR A 328 -16.50 -3.24 8.32
C TYR A 328 -17.70 -4.18 8.39
N HIS A 329 -18.87 -3.70 8.84
CA HIS A 329 -20.10 -4.48 8.87
C HIS A 329 -20.97 -4.13 7.66
N PHE A 330 -21.10 -5.07 6.73
CA PHE A 330 -21.84 -4.90 5.48
C PHE A 330 -23.10 -5.79 5.41
N ALA A 331 -23.17 -6.83 6.23
CA ALA A 331 -24.32 -7.71 6.29
C ALA A 331 -25.41 -7.15 7.21
N ASP A 332 -26.56 -6.75 6.69
CA ASP A 332 -27.75 -6.59 7.54
C ASP A 332 -28.09 -7.96 8.13
N ALA A 333 -28.18 -8.04 9.46
CA ALA A 333 -28.57 -9.26 10.17
C ALA A 333 -29.88 -9.82 9.60
N ILE A 334 -29.80 -10.84 8.75
CA ILE A 334 -30.97 -11.59 8.31
C ILE A 334 -31.36 -12.49 9.49
N PRO A 335 -32.53 -12.29 10.13
CA PRO A 335 -33.07 -13.30 11.01
C PRO A 335 -33.35 -14.53 10.15
N LEU A 336 -32.80 -15.68 10.53
CA LEU A 336 -33.16 -16.97 9.93
C LEU A 336 -34.70 -17.05 9.84
N PRO A 337 -35.29 -17.34 8.66
CA PRO A 337 -36.71 -17.60 8.59
C PRO A 337 -37.03 -18.77 9.53
N GLU A 338 -37.94 -18.57 10.48
CA GLU A 338 -38.47 -19.64 11.32
C GLU A 338 -38.91 -20.82 10.43
N GLU A 339 -38.57 -22.03 10.87
CA GLU A 339 -38.94 -23.28 10.21
C GLU A 339 -40.42 -23.25 9.79
N SER A 340 -40.64 -23.12 8.48
CA SER A 340 -41.96 -23.30 7.92
C SER A 340 -42.31 -24.79 7.99
N THR A 341 -43.19 -25.06 8.95
CA THR A 341 -43.87 -26.32 9.22
C THR A 341 -44.17 -27.15 7.97
N VAL A 342 -43.69 -28.40 8.03
CA VAL A 342 -44.16 -29.62 7.36
C VAL A 342 -45.51 -29.50 6.65
N SER A 343 -45.52 -29.77 5.34
CA SER A 343 -46.70 -30.26 4.65
C SER A 343 -46.40 -31.61 3.99
N GLN A 344 -47.20 -32.60 4.38
CA GLN A 344 -47.07 -34.02 4.09
C GLN A 344 -47.29 -34.35 2.61
N ILE A 345 -46.46 -35.25 2.04
CA ILE A 345 -46.92 -36.16 0.98
C ILE A 345 -46.40 -37.58 1.25
N THR A 346 -47.35 -38.49 1.06
CA THR A 346 -47.47 -39.92 1.38
C THR A 346 -46.44 -40.88 0.78
N THR A 347 -46.14 -41.89 1.60
CA THR A 347 -45.46 -43.18 1.39
C THR A 347 -45.76 -43.90 0.07
N VAL A 348 -44.72 -44.44 -0.59
CA VAL A 348 -44.79 -45.74 -1.28
C VAL A 348 -43.53 -46.54 -0.95
N THR A 349 -43.74 -47.66 -0.27
CA THR A 349 -42.74 -48.69 0.04
C THR A 349 -42.63 -49.67 -1.12
N THR A 350 -41.43 -49.93 -1.62
CA THR A 350 -41.11 -51.18 -2.32
C THR A 350 -39.75 -51.70 -1.88
N THR A 351 -39.78 -52.83 -1.18
CA THR A 351 -38.65 -53.64 -0.74
C THR A 351 -38.07 -54.42 -1.93
N THR A 352 -36.74 -54.62 -1.98
CA THR A 352 -36.03 -55.91 -1.79
C THR A 352 -34.72 -56.01 -2.62
N THR A 353 -33.68 -56.47 -1.90
CA THR A 353 -32.58 -57.38 -2.30
C THR A 353 -31.25 -56.84 -2.82
N THR A 354 -30.26 -57.03 -1.94
CA THR A 354 -28.83 -57.25 -2.12
C THR A 354 -28.45 -58.12 -3.33
N THR A 355 -27.39 -57.77 -4.05
CA THR A 355 -26.38 -58.73 -4.55
C THR A 355 -25.01 -58.05 -4.64
N THR A 356 -24.08 -58.64 -3.89
CA THR A 356 -22.63 -58.44 -3.82
C THR A 356 -21.93 -58.88 -5.10
N VAL A 357 -20.90 -58.17 -5.58
CA VAL A 357 -19.65 -58.79 -6.09
C VAL A 357 -18.45 -57.89 -5.79
N SER A 358 -17.45 -58.55 -5.21
CA SER A 358 -16.12 -58.12 -4.78
C SER A 358 -15.14 -57.90 -5.93
N SER A 359 -14.14 -57.03 -5.71
CA SER A 359 -12.73 -57.44 -5.89
C SER A 359 -11.78 -56.59 -5.03
N GLN A 360 -11.07 -57.29 -4.14
CA GLN A 360 -9.91 -56.85 -3.37
C GLN A 360 -8.61 -57.12 -4.15
N SER A 361 -7.57 -56.31 -3.93
CA SER A 361 -6.29 -56.72 -3.28
C SER A 361 -5.30 -55.54 -3.41
N ALA A 362 -4.88 -54.87 -2.36
CA ALA A 362 -3.95 -55.26 -1.28
C ALA A 362 -2.45 -55.20 -1.69
N ALA A 363 -1.71 -54.49 -0.86
CA ALA A 363 -0.30 -54.13 -0.90
C ALA A 363 0.67 -55.29 -0.67
N ALA A 364 1.97 -55.07 -0.93
CA ALA A 364 3.04 -55.20 0.08
C ALA A 364 4.45 -54.95 -0.50
N SER A 365 5.27 -54.34 0.34
CA SER A 365 6.71 -54.09 0.25
C SER A 365 7.57 -55.35 0.13
N ALA A 366 8.80 -55.21 -0.40
CA ALA A 366 9.98 -55.90 0.10
C ALA A 366 11.27 -55.18 -0.32
N VAL A 367 12.25 -55.26 0.58
CA VAL A 367 13.54 -54.59 0.65
C VAL A 367 14.67 -55.52 0.17
N GLN A 368 15.81 -54.91 -0.20
CA GLN A 368 17.21 -55.31 0.05
C GLN A 368 18.14 -55.75 -1.11
N THR A 369 19.34 -55.14 -1.03
CA THR A 369 20.73 -55.66 -1.12
C THR A 369 21.55 -55.65 -2.42
N GLY A 370 22.77 -55.08 -2.27
CA GLY A 370 24.01 -55.33 -3.02
C GLY A 370 24.71 -54.04 -3.51
N SER A 371 25.44 -53.27 -2.69
CA SER A 371 26.82 -53.42 -2.19
C SER A 371 27.98 -53.28 -3.21
N ALA A 372 28.69 -52.14 -3.07
CA ALA A 372 30.15 -51.90 -3.03
C ALA A 372 31.06 -52.13 -4.25
N THR A 373 31.93 -51.15 -4.55
CA THR A 373 33.44 -51.15 -4.57
C THR A 373 33.88 -49.70 -4.94
N ALA A 374 34.43 -48.87 -4.04
CA ALA A 374 35.87 -48.58 -3.76
C ALA A 374 36.72 -48.36 -5.04
N ALA A 375 37.72 -47.48 -5.17
CA ALA A 375 38.30 -46.32 -4.48
C ALA A 375 39.47 -45.89 -5.42
N GLU A 376 39.86 -44.61 -5.48
CA GLU A 376 41.26 -44.14 -5.52
C GLU A 376 41.42 -42.69 -6.02
N THR A 377 42.17 -41.97 -5.19
CA THR A 377 42.78 -40.64 -5.25
C THR A 377 43.78 -40.49 -6.40
N GLU A 378 43.93 -39.28 -6.97
CA GLU A 378 45.24 -38.64 -7.17
C GLU A 378 45.09 -37.15 -7.59
N GLU A 379 45.72 -36.26 -6.80
CA GLU A 379 46.03 -34.88 -7.16
C GLU A 379 47.19 -34.84 -8.17
N THR A 380 47.24 -33.85 -9.07
CA THR A 380 48.49 -33.14 -9.44
C THR A 380 48.18 -31.83 -10.19
N THR A 381 48.61 -30.72 -9.60
CA THR A 381 48.80 -29.37 -10.16
C THR A 381 49.76 -29.35 -11.35
N THR A 382 49.44 -28.62 -12.44
CA THR A 382 50.46 -27.90 -13.23
C THR A 382 49.88 -26.71 -13.98
N SER A 383 50.42 -25.51 -13.71
CA SER A 383 50.19 -24.29 -14.49
C SER A 383 50.74 -24.38 -15.91
N ALA A 384 50.00 -23.87 -16.90
CA ALA A 384 50.58 -23.37 -18.14
C ALA A 384 49.73 -22.24 -18.74
N ILE A 385 50.34 -21.06 -18.86
CA ILE A 385 49.85 -19.90 -19.59
C ILE A 385 49.95 -20.20 -21.11
N VAL A 386 48.84 -20.08 -21.85
CA VAL A 386 48.87 -19.94 -23.31
C VAL A 386 47.89 -18.84 -23.75
N THR A 387 48.47 -17.81 -24.36
CA THR A 387 47.81 -16.64 -24.92
C THR A 387 47.38 -16.89 -26.37
N THR A 388 46.20 -16.37 -26.73
CA THR A 388 45.67 -16.02 -28.08
C THR A 388 45.29 -17.10 -29.10
N ALA A 389 43.99 -17.22 -29.35
CA ALA A 389 43.37 -16.97 -30.67
C ALA A 389 41.83 -16.86 -30.55
N LYS A 390 41.24 -15.71 -30.89
CA LYS A 390 39.77 -15.56 -31.03
C LYS A 390 39.28 -16.43 -32.21
N PRO A 391 38.27 -17.29 -32.04
CA PRO A 391 37.60 -17.91 -33.18
C PRO A 391 36.76 -16.87 -33.93
N ARG A 392 36.81 -16.91 -35.27
CA ARG A 392 35.91 -16.15 -36.14
C ARG A 392 34.47 -16.64 -35.94
N VAL A 393 33.61 -15.79 -35.38
CA VAL A 393 32.16 -15.94 -35.51
C VAL A 393 31.75 -15.70 -36.96
N PRO A 394 30.88 -16.54 -37.56
CA PRO A 394 30.33 -16.27 -38.86
C PRO A 394 29.46 -15.01 -38.80
N PHE A 395 29.60 -14.14 -39.79
CA PHE A 395 28.77 -12.94 -39.94
C PHE A 395 27.29 -13.35 -40.05
N VAL A 396 26.54 -13.16 -38.96
CA VAL A 396 25.08 -13.25 -38.94
C VAL A 396 24.53 -11.85 -39.19
N TRP A 397 23.66 -11.72 -40.18
CA TRP A 397 23.00 -10.47 -40.52
C TRP A 397 21.92 -10.19 -39.47
N GLN A 398 22.19 -9.32 -38.49
CA GLN A 398 21.17 -8.77 -37.60
C GLN A 398 20.67 -7.44 -38.20
N PRO A 399 19.37 -7.29 -38.48
CA PRO A 399 18.84 -6.03 -38.98
C PRO A 399 18.83 -4.99 -37.86
N ASP A 400 19.51 -3.86 -38.08
CA ASP A 400 19.52 -2.71 -37.17
C ASP A 400 18.09 -2.33 -36.75
N ALA A 401 17.87 -1.91 -35.49
CA ALA A 401 16.56 -1.47 -34.97
C ALA A 401 15.89 -0.38 -35.85
N TYR A 402 16.70 0.38 -36.59
CA TYR A 402 16.24 1.31 -37.63
C TYR A 402 15.55 0.61 -38.81
N LEU A 403 16.04 -0.54 -39.25
CA LEU A 403 15.47 -1.30 -40.36
C LEU A 403 14.04 -1.77 -40.05
N LEU A 404 13.75 -2.17 -38.80
CA LEU A 404 12.41 -2.61 -38.41
C LEU A 404 11.38 -1.47 -38.48
N LYS A 405 11.73 -0.26 -38.03
CA LYS A 405 10.88 0.93 -38.18
C LYS A 405 10.62 1.25 -39.66
N TRP A 406 11.62 1.10 -40.52
CA TRP A 406 11.47 1.27 -41.97
C TRP A 406 10.60 0.17 -42.61
N VAL A 407 10.70 -1.08 -42.16
CA VAL A 407 9.86 -2.20 -42.61
C VAL A 407 8.39 -1.99 -42.22
N LEU A 408 8.12 -1.57 -40.98
CA LEU A 408 6.76 -1.27 -40.52
C LEU A 408 6.17 -0.06 -41.25
N THR A 409 6.97 0.98 -41.48
CA THR A 409 6.58 2.14 -42.29
C THR A 409 6.24 1.74 -43.73
N ALA A 410 7.05 0.88 -44.35
CA ALA A 410 6.79 0.34 -45.68
C ALA A 410 5.50 -0.50 -45.71
N ALA A 411 5.24 -1.31 -44.67
CA ALA A 411 4.00 -2.10 -44.56
C ALA A 411 2.75 -1.20 -44.47
N VAL A 412 2.80 -0.11 -43.70
CA VAL A 412 1.70 0.88 -43.62
C VAL A 412 1.44 1.55 -44.97
N LEU A 413 2.50 1.92 -45.70
CA LEU A 413 2.38 2.52 -47.04
C LEU A 413 1.78 1.54 -48.07
N VAL A 414 2.18 0.26 -48.02
CA VAL A 414 1.60 -0.79 -48.87
C VAL A 414 0.12 -1.01 -48.55
N GLY A 415 -0.26 -1.04 -47.26
CA GLY A 415 -1.66 -1.13 -46.84
C GLY A 415 -2.51 0.05 -47.33
N ALA A 416 -1.96 1.27 -47.26
CA ALA A 416 -2.62 2.47 -47.79
C ALA A 416 -2.81 2.39 -49.31
N ALA A 417 -1.80 1.95 -50.06
CA ALA A 417 -1.88 1.77 -51.51
C ALA A 417 -2.94 0.72 -51.91
N ILE A 418 -3.02 -0.40 -51.18
CA ILE A 418 -4.06 -1.41 -51.38
C ILE A 418 -5.45 -0.83 -51.07
N GLY A 419 -5.60 -0.05 -49.99
CA GLY A 419 -6.83 0.64 -49.64
C GLY A 419 -7.32 1.59 -50.74
N VAL A 420 -6.39 2.38 -51.32
CA VAL A 420 -6.67 3.27 -52.46
C VAL A 420 -7.11 2.47 -53.69
N LEU A 421 -6.42 1.37 -54.03
CA LEU A 421 -6.80 0.51 -55.17
C LEU A 421 -8.18 -0.13 -54.99
N VAL A 422 -8.53 -0.57 -53.77
CA VAL A 422 -9.85 -1.11 -53.45
C VAL A 422 -10.94 -0.04 -53.59
N LEU A 423 -10.69 1.19 -53.14
CA LEU A 423 -11.61 2.32 -53.28
C LEU A 423 -11.84 2.69 -54.75
N MET A 424 -10.77 2.69 -55.57
CA MET A 424 -10.85 2.90 -57.02
C MET A 424 -11.68 1.81 -57.71
N LYS A 425 -11.45 0.53 -57.35
CA LYS A 425 -12.17 -0.62 -57.91
C LYS A 425 -13.65 -0.67 -57.50
N ARG A 426 -13.98 -0.15 -56.30
CA ARG A 426 -15.36 0.00 -55.82
C ARG A 426 -16.07 1.26 -56.33
N GLY A 427 -15.43 2.06 -57.20
CA GLY A 427 -16.03 3.26 -57.79
C GLY A 427 -16.24 4.42 -56.80
N ARG A 428 -15.68 4.34 -55.58
CA ARG A 428 -15.77 5.42 -54.59
C ARG A 428 -14.74 6.51 -54.94
N ARG A 429 -15.16 7.50 -55.73
CA ARG A 429 -14.32 8.60 -56.23
C ARG A 429 -14.38 9.87 -55.38
N HIS A 430 -15.06 9.82 -54.24
CA HIS A 430 -15.15 10.99 -53.35
C HIS A 430 -13.80 11.26 -52.68
N ILE A 431 -13.28 12.48 -52.84
CA ILE A 431 -11.90 12.84 -52.44
C ILE A 431 -11.64 12.61 -50.94
N LEU A 432 -12.66 12.78 -50.09
CA LEU A 432 -12.57 12.56 -48.65
C LEU A 432 -12.15 11.12 -48.27
N CYS A 433 -12.50 10.10 -49.07
CA CYS A 433 -12.12 8.72 -48.77
C CYS A 433 -10.61 8.49 -48.93
N TYR A 434 -9.99 9.16 -49.91
CA TYR A 434 -8.54 9.09 -50.15
C TYR A 434 -7.78 9.88 -49.10
N ILE A 435 -8.33 11.03 -48.67
CA ILE A 435 -7.79 11.83 -47.55
C ILE A 435 -7.84 11.01 -46.25
N ALA A 436 -8.95 10.32 -45.97
CA ALA A 436 -9.07 9.48 -44.77
C ALA A 436 -8.04 8.35 -44.72
N VAL A 437 -7.80 7.66 -45.84
CA VAL A 437 -6.75 6.61 -45.94
C VAL A 437 -5.36 7.21 -45.71
N ALA A 438 -5.08 8.39 -46.26
CA ALA A 438 -3.80 9.08 -46.07
C ALA A 438 -3.60 9.52 -44.60
N LEU A 439 -4.63 10.02 -43.94
CA LEU A 439 -4.59 10.43 -42.53
C LEU A 439 -4.35 9.24 -41.59
N VAL A 440 -5.04 8.13 -41.81
CA VAL A 440 -4.83 6.90 -41.02
C VAL A 440 -3.42 6.36 -41.22
N ALA A 441 -2.90 6.36 -42.46
CA ALA A 441 -1.52 5.96 -42.72
C ALA A 441 -0.52 6.88 -42.02
N ALA A 442 -0.73 8.20 -42.04
CA ALA A 442 0.12 9.16 -41.35
C ALA A 442 0.12 8.96 -39.82
N LEU A 443 -1.05 8.72 -39.22
CA LEU A 443 -1.17 8.42 -37.78
C LEU A 443 -0.47 7.11 -37.40
N LEU A 444 -0.60 6.06 -38.21
CA LEU A 444 0.07 4.78 -37.97
C LEU A 444 1.59 4.89 -38.13
N ILE A 445 2.08 5.67 -39.11
CA ILE A 445 3.52 5.94 -39.27
C ILE A 445 4.02 6.74 -38.07
N ALA A 446 3.29 7.76 -37.62
CA ALA A 446 3.64 8.52 -36.42
C ALA A 446 3.70 7.61 -35.18
N ALA A 447 2.72 6.73 -34.99
CA ALA A 447 2.70 5.76 -33.91
C ALA A 447 3.93 4.83 -33.95
N VAL A 448 4.31 4.29 -35.12
CA VAL A 448 5.53 3.47 -35.29
C VAL A 448 6.79 4.24 -34.89
N HIS A 449 6.85 5.53 -35.17
CA HIS A 449 8.01 6.37 -34.81
C HIS A 449 8.00 6.79 -33.34
N CYS A 450 6.82 6.86 -32.70
CA CYS A 450 6.67 7.11 -31.26
C CYS A 450 6.99 5.86 -30.41
N LEU A 451 6.97 4.65 -30.98
CA LEU A 451 7.39 3.44 -30.28
C LEU A 451 8.92 3.40 -30.12
N ARG A 452 9.38 3.27 -28.87
CA ARG A 452 10.79 3.01 -28.54
C ARG A 452 11.03 1.50 -28.61
N ILE A 453 11.45 1.04 -29.78
CA ILE A 453 11.77 -0.37 -30.03
C ILE A 453 13.29 -0.48 -30.03
N GLU A 454 13.83 -1.13 -29.02
CA GLU A 454 15.26 -1.41 -28.86
C GLU A 454 15.48 -2.92 -29.05
N SER A 455 16.61 -3.32 -29.65
CA SER A 455 17.00 -4.72 -29.62
C SER A 455 17.40 -5.10 -28.19
N PRO A 456 17.34 -6.38 -27.77
CA PRO A 456 17.86 -6.80 -26.47
C PRO A 456 19.31 -6.30 -26.27
N ASP A 457 20.15 -6.41 -27.29
CA ASP A 457 21.54 -5.93 -27.23
C ASP A 457 21.65 -4.39 -27.08
N ASP A 458 20.76 -3.60 -27.68
CA ASP A 458 20.72 -2.14 -27.52
C ASP A 458 20.10 -1.69 -26.18
N TYR A 459 19.16 -2.48 -25.64
CA TYR A 459 18.60 -2.26 -24.30
C TYR A 459 19.65 -2.51 -23.20
N TYR A 460 20.52 -3.50 -23.39
CA TYR A 460 21.60 -3.81 -22.44
C TYR A 460 22.93 -3.06 -22.72
N GLN A 461 23.08 -2.38 -23.86
CA GLN A 461 24.23 -1.48 -24.06
C GLN A 461 23.96 -0.14 -23.39
N GLY A 462 24.63 0.09 -22.27
CA GLY A 462 24.50 1.29 -21.44
C GLY A 462 24.45 2.58 -22.26
N SER A 463 23.33 3.29 -22.14
CA SER A 463 23.26 4.70 -22.52
C SER A 463 24.35 5.45 -21.77
N GLY A 464 25.21 6.14 -22.52
CA GLY A 464 26.48 6.69 -22.06
C GLY A 464 26.42 7.50 -20.76
N SER A 465 27.59 7.53 -20.10
CA SER A 465 27.96 8.36 -18.95
C SER A 465 27.03 9.56 -18.73
N VAL A 466 26.41 9.63 -17.54
CA VAL A 466 25.70 10.82 -17.06
C VAL A 466 26.64 12.02 -17.21
N THR A 467 26.36 12.90 -18.16
CA THR A 467 27.26 14.00 -18.53
C THR A 467 27.25 15.14 -17.51
N ASP A 468 26.24 15.16 -16.62
CA ASP A 468 26.06 16.07 -15.49
C ASP A 468 25.72 15.28 -14.21
N ALA A 469 26.65 14.45 -13.72
CA ALA A 469 26.43 13.69 -12.49
C ALA A 469 26.33 14.63 -11.28
N ALA A 470 25.28 14.48 -10.48
CA ALA A 470 25.08 15.19 -9.22
C ALA A 470 25.90 14.59 -8.07
N GLY A 471 26.25 13.32 -8.17
CA GLY A 471 27.09 12.60 -7.21
C GLY A 471 27.34 11.15 -7.63
N GLU A 472 27.98 10.39 -6.74
CA GLU A 472 28.22 8.96 -6.88
C GLU A 472 27.74 8.22 -5.62
N VAL A 473 27.09 7.07 -5.80
CA VAL A 473 26.68 6.17 -4.72
C VAL A 473 27.40 4.83 -4.86
N THR A 474 27.48 4.07 -3.76
CA THR A 474 28.00 2.70 -3.77
C THR A 474 26.84 1.74 -3.55
N VAL A 475 26.65 0.76 -4.44
CA VAL A 475 25.53 -0.19 -4.37
C VAL A 475 26.04 -1.62 -4.32
N SER A 476 25.43 -2.46 -3.49
CA SER A 476 25.59 -3.91 -3.52
C SER A 476 24.23 -4.63 -3.47
N ILE A 477 24.20 -5.85 -4.02
CA ILE A 477 23.02 -6.73 -4.03
C ILE A 477 23.46 -8.09 -3.51
N SER A 478 22.79 -8.59 -2.47
CA SER A 478 23.19 -9.81 -1.78
C SER A 478 22.01 -10.65 -1.32
N CYS A 479 22.19 -11.96 -1.30
CA CYS A 479 21.33 -12.98 -0.72
C CYS A 479 22.08 -13.85 0.30
N GLU A 480 23.06 -13.25 1.00
CA GLU A 480 23.94 -13.92 1.99
C GLU A 480 23.16 -14.54 3.17
N LEU A 481 21.92 -14.12 3.41
CA LEU A 481 21.08 -14.66 4.48
C LEU A 481 20.37 -15.96 4.10
N LEU A 482 20.49 -16.41 2.84
CA LEU A 482 19.95 -17.70 2.42
C LEU A 482 20.68 -18.86 3.11
N PRO A 483 20.00 -20.00 3.37
CA PRO A 483 20.66 -21.21 3.83
C PRO A 483 21.71 -21.71 2.83
N GLU A 484 22.78 -22.34 3.34
CA GLU A 484 23.86 -22.92 2.51
C GLU A 484 23.30 -23.90 1.45
N GLU A 485 22.26 -24.66 1.79
CA GLU A 485 21.50 -25.47 0.84
C GLU A 485 20.25 -24.71 0.38
N HIS A 486 20.28 -24.20 -0.86
CA HIS A 486 19.16 -23.52 -1.50
C HIS A 486 18.88 -24.06 -2.91
N HIS A 487 17.66 -23.85 -3.40
CA HIS A 487 17.16 -24.48 -4.62
C HIS A 487 17.36 -23.65 -5.91
N HIS A 488 17.93 -22.45 -5.81
CA HIS A 488 18.29 -21.63 -6.97
C HIS A 488 19.71 -21.94 -7.44
N THR A 489 19.85 -22.65 -8.55
CA THR A 489 21.17 -23.01 -9.12
C THR A 489 21.88 -21.84 -9.83
N ALA A 490 21.20 -20.69 -9.98
CA ALA A 490 21.71 -19.52 -10.69
C ALA A 490 22.28 -18.44 -9.76
N LEU A 491 22.09 -18.58 -8.44
CA LEU A 491 22.63 -17.65 -7.46
C LEU A 491 24.11 -17.95 -7.17
N PRO A 492 24.92 -16.92 -6.86
CA PRO A 492 26.32 -17.10 -6.51
C PRO A 492 26.45 -17.81 -5.15
N GLU A 493 27.44 -18.71 -5.02
CA GLU A 493 27.67 -19.50 -3.80
C GLU A 493 27.99 -18.65 -2.56
N ASP A 494 28.61 -17.48 -2.75
CA ASP A 494 28.92 -16.53 -1.68
C ASP A 494 27.75 -15.59 -1.35
N GLY A 495 26.62 -15.72 -2.03
CA GLY A 495 25.44 -14.88 -1.87
C GLY A 495 25.59 -13.46 -2.42
N GLN A 496 26.72 -13.11 -3.07
CA GLN A 496 26.95 -11.76 -3.58
C GLN A 496 26.55 -11.64 -5.06
N ILE A 497 25.30 -11.22 -5.31
CA ILE A 497 24.74 -11.03 -6.67
C ILE A 497 25.41 -9.85 -7.39
N LEU A 498 25.65 -8.76 -6.66
CA LEU A 498 26.42 -7.60 -7.12
C LEU A 498 27.30 -7.10 -5.97
N GLY A 499 28.62 -7.18 -6.14
CA GLY A 499 29.57 -6.59 -5.21
C GLY A 499 29.49 -5.06 -5.19
N GLU A 500 30.18 -4.42 -4.23
CA GLU A 500 30.19 -2.96 -4.10
C GLU A 500 30.59 -2.27 -5.43
N THR A 501 29.60 -1.63 -6.04
CA THR A 501 29.71 -1.02 -7.36
C THR A 501 29.35 0.45 -7.26
N LYS A 502 30.21 1.30 -7.78
CA LYS A 502 29.99 2.75 -7.83
C LYS A 502 29.08 3.10 -9.01
N ALA A 503 28.05 3.89 -8.75
CA ALA A 503 27.12 4.38 -9.75
C ALA A 503 26.97 5.91 -9.65
N ALA A 504 27.18 6.61 -10.76
CA ALA A 504 26.88 8.03 -10.86
C ALA A 504 25.38 8.25 -11.04
N PHE A 505 24.82 9.28 -10.39
CA PHE A 505 23.40 9.63 -10.47
C PHE A 505 23.21 11.12 -10.79
N ALA A 506 22.06 11.49 -11.35
CA ALA A 506 21.65 12.86 -11.64
C ALA A 506 20.82 13.46 -10.50
N GLN A 507 20.70 14.80 -10.47
CA GLN A 507 19.99 15.47 -9.38
C GLN A 507 18.50 15.06 -9.35
N GLY A 508 18.05 14.57 -8.18
CA GLY A 508 16.68 14.09 -7.99
C GLY A 508 16.51 12.59 -8.28
N ASP A 509 17.57 11.89 -8.66
CA ASP A 509 17.49 10.45 -8.91
C ASP A 509 17.20 9.67 -7.62
N THR A 510 16.55 8.52 -7.78
CA THR A 510 16.13 7.66 -6.67
C THR A 510 16.88 6.34 -6.61
N VAL A 511 16.82 5.67 -5.46
CA VAL A 511 17.41 4.34 -5.26
C VAL A 511 16.93 3.35 -6.34
N LEU A 512 15.65 3.38 -6.70
CA LEU A 512 15.07 2.56 -7.75
C LEU A 512 15.72 2.78 -9.13
N GLN A 513 16.03 4.04 -9.46
CA GLN A 513 16.62 4.37 -10.76
C GLN A 513 18.04 3.85 -10.88
N VAL A 514 18.83 3.98 -9.80
CA VAL A 514 20.18 3.41 -9.75
C VAL A 514 20.15 1.88 -9.72
N LEU A 515 19.19 1.25 -9.02
CA LEU A 515 18.99 -0.21 -9.09
C LEU A 515 18.73 -0.65 -10.54
N ARG A 516 17.79 0.00 -11.24
CA ARG A 516 17.47 -0.31 -12.64
C ARG A 516 18.68 -0.12 -13.56
N GLN A 517 19.46 0.94 -13.33
CA GLN A 517 20.70 1.19 -14.07
C GLN A 517 21.70 0.05 -13.88
N LEU A 518 22.01 -0.30 -12.64
CA LEU A 518 23.01 -1.32 -12.32
C LEU A 518 22.56 -2.72 -12.76
N CYS A 519 21.30 -3.08 -12.52
CA CYS A 519 20.78 -4.36 -13.01
C CYS A 519 20.86 -4.47 -14.53
N ARG A 520 20.60 -3.38 -15.26
CA ARG A 520 20.76 -3.34 -16.73
C ARG A 520 22.22 -3.46 -17.15
N GLU A 521 23.13 -2.72 -16.52
CA GLU A 521 24.57 -2.73 -16.81
C GLU A 521 25.23 -4.08 -16.53
N HIS A 522 24.77 -4.79 -15.50
CA HIS A 522 25.33 -6.07 -15.06
C HIS A 522 24.51 -7.28 -15.54
N HIS A 523 23.50 -7.08 -16.39
CA HIS A 523 22.61 -8.14 -16.90
C HIS A 523 21.92 -8.95 -15.79
N ILE A 524 21.53 -8.30 -14.70
CA ILE A 524 20.79 -8.89 -13.58
C ILE A 524 19.29 -8.77 -13.85
N GLN A 525 18.60 -9.90 -13.90
CA GLN A 525 17.15 -9.95 -14.01
C GLN A 525 16.54 -9.26 -12.78
N HIS A 526 15.45 -8.51 -12.98
CA HIS A 526 14.67 -7.97 -11.89
C HIS A 526 13.21 -7.81 -12.30
N GLU A 527 12.31 -7.89 -11.33
CA GLU A 527 10.89 -7.66 -11.51
C GLU A 527 10.38 -6.65 -10.49
N ILE A 528 9.76 -5.58 -10.98
CA ILE A 528 9.26 -4.47 -10.18
C ILE A 528 7.78 -4.33 -10.49
N ASP A 529 6.94 -4.29 -9.46
CA ASP A 529 5.55 -3.91 -9.58
C ASP A 529 5.36 -2.41 -9.29
N GLY A 530 4.38 -1.80 -9.93
CA GLY A 530 4.14 -0.35 -9.84
C GLY A 530 5.14 0.53 -10.61
N THR A 531 4.94 1.85 -10.52
CA THR A 531 5.75 2.86 -11.22
C THR A 531 6.25 3.93 -10.26
N ASP A 532 7.49 4.38 -10.46
CA ASP A 532 8.14 5.46 -9.73
C ASP A 532 7.99 5.34 -8.22
N ALA A 533 7.33 6.30 -7.56
CA ALA A 533 7.17 6.35 -6.10
C ALA A 533 6.47 5.12 -5.49
N LEU A 534 5.65 4.40 -6.26
CA LEU A 534 4.91 3.21 -5.81
C LEU A 534 5.60 1.90 -6.18
N ALA A 535 6.85 1.96 -6.66
CA ALA A 535 7.55 0.79 -7.12
C ALA A 535 7.91 -0.15 -5.96
N TYR A 536 7.58 -1.42 -6.13
CA TYR A 536 7.91 -2.50 -5.22
C TYR A 536 8.75 -3.55 -5.95
N VAL A 537 9.93 -3.87 -5.41
CA VAL A 537 10.86 -4.82 -6.02
C VAL A 537 10.49 -6.23 -5.59
N LYS A 538 9.83 -6.97 -6.49
CA LYS A 538 9.37 -8.33 -6.22
C LYS A 538 10.49 -9.36 -6.33
N GLY A 539 11.44 -9.14 -7.23
CA GLY A 539 12.52 -10.08 -7.46
C GLY A 539 13.77 -9.45 -8.08
N ILE A 540 14.93 -9.99 -7.73
CA ILE A 540 16.22 -9.68 -8.31
C ILE A 540 16.97 -11.01 -8.49
N ALA A 541 17.61 -11.21 -9.64
CA ALA A 541 18.34 -12.42 -9.99
C ALA A 541 17.52 -13.72 -9.87
N ASP A 542 16.26 -13.69 -10.33
CA ASP A 542 15.30 -14.81 -10.24
C ASP A 542 15.03 -15.33 -8.81
N LEU A 543 15.37 -14.52 -7.80
CA LEU A 543 15.01 -14.73 -6.40
C LEU A 543 13.89 -13.74 -6.05
N TYR A 544 12.73 -14.27 -5.73
CA TYR A 544 11.48 -13.53 -5.57
C TYR A 544 11.06 -13.44 -4.10
N GLU A 545 10.27 -12.44 -3.77
CA GLU A 545 9.52 -12.41 -2.52
C GLU A 545 8.78 -13.74 -2.30
N PHE A 546 8.75 -14.17 -1.06
CA PHE A 546 8.11 -15.40 -0.61
C PHE A 546 8.79 -16.73 -0.99
N ASP A 547 9.87 -16.74 -1.77
CA ASP A 547 10.58 -17.98 -2.15
C ASP A 547 11.09 -18.79 -0.92
N TYR A 548 11.36 -18.12 0.20
CA TYR A 548 11.83 -18.73 1.45
C TYR A 548 10.86 -18.53 2.63
N GLY A 549 9.59 -18.26 2.34
CA GLY A 549 8.53 -18.09 3.33
C GLY A 549 7.89 -16.72 3.26
N GLU A 550 6.74 -16.56 3.91
CA GLU A 550 5.89 -15.37 3.81
C GLU A 550 6.54 -14.05 4.26
N LEU A 551 7.64 -14.12 4.99
CA LEU A 551 8.42 -12.97 5.44
C LEU A 551 9.66 -12.71 4.58
N SER A 552 9.93 -13.56 3.58
CA SER A 552 11.11 -13.43 2.74
C SER A 552 10.88 -12.44 1.60
N GLY A 553 11.89 -11.64 1.28
CA GLY A 553 11.78 -10.63 0.24
C GLY A 553 12.99 -9.70 0.16
N TRP A 554 12.88 -8.70 -0.73
CA TRP A 554 13.94 -7.73 -0.95
C TRP A 554 13.76 -6.50 -0.08
N VAL A 555 14.77 -6.21 0.74
CA VAL A 555 14.87 -4.97 1.51
C VAL A 555 16.09 -4.19 1.01
N TYR A 556 16.00 -2.86 1.08
CA TYR A 556 17.13 -1.99 0.82
C TYR A 556 17.49 -1.18 2.07
N LEU A 557 18.78 -0.94 2.25
CA LEU A 557 19.34 -0.07 3.27
C LEU A 557 20.12 1.06 2.60
N VAL A 558 20.13 2.23 3.23
CA VAL A 558 20.98 3.35 2.85
C VAL A 558 21.81 3.74 4.06
N ASN A 559 23.14 3.75 3.90
CA ASN A 559 24.11 4.04 4.96
C ASN A 559 23.96 3.15 6.21
N GLY A 560 23.49 1.91 6.02
CA GLY A 560 23.27 0.92 7.08
C GLY A 560 21.90 1.00 7.75
N GLU A 561 21.04 1.95 7.37
CA GLU A 561 19.70 2.10 7.93
C GLU A 561 18.63 1.76 6.89
N ARG A 562 17.50 1.20 7.34
CA ARG A 562 16.33 0.96 6.49
C ARG A 562 15.54 2.26 6.34
N PRO A 563 15.43 2.85 5.14
CA PRO A 563 14.66 4.08 5.00
C PRO A 563 13.15 3.83 5.17
N SER A 564 12.43 4.82 5.67
CA SER A 564 10.98 4.73 5.92
C SER A 564 10.12 4.93 4.66
N VAL A 565 10.74 5.06 3.48
CA VAL A 565 10.07 5.33 2.20
C VAL A 565 10.40 4.24 1.19
N GLY A 566 9.60 4.10 0.13
CA GLY A 566 9.91 3.16 -0.94
C GLY A 566 11.20 3.54 -1.69
N CYS A 567 11.87 2.56 -2.30
CA CYS A 567 13.07 2.80 -3.11
C CYS A 567 12.83 3.76 -4.29
N GLY A 568 11.58 3.89 -4.75
CA GLY A 568 11.17 4.86 -5.77
C GLY A 568 10.95 6.28 -5.27
N GLN A 569 11.01 6.51 -3.95
CA GLN A 569 10.82 7.81 -3.30
C GLN A 569 12.09 8.35 -2.65
N TYR A 570 13.02 7.47 -2.25
CA TYR A 570 14.28 7.89 -1.64
C TYR A 570 15.15 8.62 -2.67
N THR A 571 15.33 9.93 -2.51
CA THR A 571 16.24 10.75 -3.34
C THR A 571 17.68 10.59 -2.88
N LEU A 572 18.58 10.32 -3.84
CA LEU A 572 19.98 10.03 -3.58
C LEU A 572 20.79 11.26 -3.18
N SER A 573 21.75 11.02 -2.28
CA SER A 573 22.79 11.96 -1.88
C SER A 573 24.18 11.45 -2.28
N ASP A 574 25.11 12.38 -2.55
CA ASP A 574 26.48 12.02 -2.91
C ASP A 574 27.14 11.25 -1.76
N GLY A 575 27.71 10.08 -2.09
CA GLY A 575 28.36 9.19 -1.13
C GLY A 575 27.45 8.15 -0.45
N ASP A 576 26.14 8.10 -0.75
CA ASP A 576 25.25 7.09 -0.17
C ASP A 576 25.73 5.66 -0.45
N VAL A 577 25.65 4.80 0.57
CA VAL A 577 25.94 3.36 0.48
C VAL A 577 24.63 2.58 0.54
N ILE A 578 24.22 2.03 -0.60
CA ILE A 578 22.96 1.32 -0.78
C ILE A 578 23.22 -0.18 -0.75
N ARG A 579 22.51 -0.91 0.11
CA ARG A 579 22.58 -2.36 0.18
C ARG A 579 21.22 -2.97 -0.09
N TRP A 580 21.11 -3.76 -1.15
CA TRP A 580 19.98 -4.64 -1.37
C TRP A 580 20.27 -6.01 -0.75
N VAL A 581 19.38 -6.45 0.13
CA VAL A 581 19.52 -7.69 0.88
C VAL A 581 18.25 -8.49 0.74
N TYR A 582 18.38 -9.74 0.31
CA TYR A 582 17.30 -10.71 0.41
C TYR A 582 17.22 -11.22 1.85
N THR A 583 16.11 -10.92 2.51
CA THR A 583 15.82 -11.28 3.90
C THR A 583 14.87 -12.46 3.95
N LEU A 584 14.95 -13.24 5.02
CA LEU A 584 14.00 -14.29 5.40
C LEU A 584 12.95 -13.81 6.42
N GLU A 585 13.19 -12.66 7.07
CA GLU A 585 12.38 -12.14 8.18
C GLU A 585 12.06 -10.63 8.05
N GLN A 586 11.68 -10.15 6.86
CA GLN A 586 11.35 -8.73 6.57
C GLN A 586 12.42 -7.72 7.01
N GLY A 587 13.67 -8.16 7.06
CA GLY A 587 14.85 -7.38 7.41
C GLY A 587 15.23 -7.42 8.88
N ASN A 588 14.55 -8.23 9.72
CA ASN A 588 14.90 -8.41 11.14
C ASN A 588 16.12 -9.32 11.35
N ASP A 589 16.44 -10.12 10.34
CA ASP A 589 17.63 -10.96 10.22
C ASP A 589 18.84 -10.19 9.64
N ILE A 590 18.66 -8.91 9.31
CA ILE A 590 19.74 -8.04 8.84
C ILE A 590 20.45 -7.43 10.07
N PRO A 591 21.79 -7.63 10.21
CA PRO A 591 22.57 -7.21 11.38
C PRO A 591 22.63 -5.71 11.66
#